data_AF-A0A2P8I8R2-F1
#
_entry.id   AF-A0A2P8I8R2-F1
#
_cell.length_a   1.000
_cell.length_b   1.000
_cell.length_c   1.000
_cell.angle_alpha   90.00
_cell.angle_beta   90.00
_cell.angle_gamma   90.00
#
_symmetry.space_group_name_H-M   'P 1'
#
loop_
_entity.id
_entity.type
_entity.pdbx_description
1 polymer ?
#
loop_
_entity_poly.entity_id
_entity_poly.type
_entity_poly.pdbx_seq_one_letter_code
_entity_poly.pdbx_strand_id
1 'polypeptide(L)'
;MSEILIALAALATGVALGLVVRSSVRRDDVPPLDDARELLHAADDLEYGLNTVLDFGPLSLSELASVDLPAKLDRVASTGELSRSTLAALRAYTDKIALHPYPEHRDLLTAVREDEAAVWLALRDAIGSGAAQHVAATQARLVLDEIRAGLRYERKELARV
;
A
#
# COMPACT_ATOMS: atom_id res chain seq x y z
N MET A 1 -29.64 -52.36 -24.54
CA MET A 1 -28.43 -52.48 -23.68
C MET A 1 -27.75 -51.11 -23.53
N SER A 2 -28.45 -50.10 -22.99
CA SER A 2 -27.92 -48.73 -22.84
C SER A 2 -28.28 -48.04 -21.52
N GLU A 3 -29.11 -48.66 -20.67
CA GLU A 3 -29.59 -48.03 -19.42
C GLU A 3 -28.66 -48.30 -18.21
N ILE A 4 -27.86 -49.36 -18.26
CA ILE A 4 -26.93 -49.72 -17.17
C ILE A 4 -25.71 -48.79 -17.13
N LEU A 5 -25.37 -48.13 -18.25
CA LEU A 5 -24.21 -47.23 -18.33
C LEU A 5 -24.47 -45.84 -17.72
N ILE A 6 -25.74 -45.41 -17.64
CA ILE A 6 -26.10 -44.10 -17.10
C ILE A 6 -26.17 -44.13 -15.56
N ALA A 7 -26.61 -45.26 -14.99
CA ALA A 7 -26.66 -45.43 -13.54
C ALA A 7 -25.27 -45.46 -12.87
N LEU A 8 -24.25 -45.94 -13.60
CA LEU A 8 -22.87 -46.00 -13.12
C LEU A 8 -22.17 -44.63 -13.20
N ALA A 9 -22.54 -43.79 -14.16
CA ALA A 9 -22.05 -42.41 -14.25
C ALA A 9 -22.55 -41.56 -13.07
N ALA A 10 -23.84 -41.69 -12.70
CA ALA A 10 -24.44 -40.91 -11.62
C ALA A 10 -23.86 -41.23 -10.22
N LEU A 11 -23.47 -42.49 -9.98
CA LEU A 11 -22.89 -42.91 -8.70
C LEU A 11 -21.43 -42.47 -8.56
N ALA A 12 -20.71 -42.31 -9.66
CA ALA A 12 -19.34 -41.78 -9.68
C ALA A 12 -19.31 -40.24 -9.50
N THR A 13 -20.24 -39.48 -10.08
CA THR A 13 -20.32 -38.03 -9.87
C THR A 13 -20.78 -37.65 -8.46
N GLY A 14 -21.65 -38.44 -7.83
CA GLY A 14 -22.09 -38.21 -6.46
C GLY A 14 -20.96 -38.32 -5.42
N VAL A 15 -20.05 -39.28 -5.60
CA VAL A 15 -18.90 -39.49 -4.69
C VAL A 15 -17.81 -38.44 -4.93
N ALA A 16 -17.59 -38.01 -6.17
CA ALA A 16 -16.62 -36.96 -6.50
C ALA A 16 -17.05 -35.58 -5.97
N LEU A 17 -18.33 -35.20 -6.11
CA LEU A 17 -18.85 -33.95 -5.55
C LEU A 17 -18.87 -33.97 -4.01
N GLY A 18 -19.20 -35.12 -3.40
CA GLY A 18 -19.11 -35.28 -1.94
C GLY A 18 -17.69 -35.20 -1.37
N LEU A 19 -16.67 -35.62 -2.15
CA LEU A 19 -15.26 -35.55 -1.76
C LEU A 19 -14.64 -34.16 -1.98
N VAL A 20 -15.04 -33.42 -3.02
CA VAL A 20 -14.58 -32.05 -3.26
C VAL A 20 -15.15 -31.08 -2.22
N VAL A 21 -16.42 -31.27 -1.81
CA VAL A 21 -17.01 -30.46 -0.73
C VAL A 21 -16.40 -30.79 0.64
N ARG A 22 -15.89 -32.01 0.84
CA ARG A 22 -15.25 -32.41 2.10
C ARG A 22 -13.77 -32.04 2.17
N SER A 23 -13.08 -31.87 1.04
CA SER A 23 -11.68 -31.38 1.02
C SER A 23 -11.58 -29.85 1.00
N SER A 24 -12.65 -29.13 0.64
CA SER A 24 -12.76 -27.68 0.86
C SER A 24 -13.11 -27.32 2.31
N VAL A 25 -13.36 -28.31 3.17
CA VAL A 25 -13.35 -28.15 4.65
C VAL A 25 -11.92 -28.37 5.15
N ARG A 26 -10.99 -27.58 4.63
CA ARG A 26 -9.80 -27.14 5.37
C ARG A 26 -10.31 -25.94 6.19
N ARG A 27 -11.00 -26.22 7.29
CA ARG A 27 -10.44 -26.10 8.64
C ARG A 27 -9.87 -24.69 8.82
N ASP A 28 -10.76 -23.77 9.19
CA ASP A 28 -10.50 -22.58 9.99
C ASP A 28 -9.14 -21.91 9.79
N ASP A 29 -8.87 -21.38 8.60
CA ASP A 29 -7.89 -20.30 8.48
C ASP A 29 -8.62 -18.98 8.77
N VAL A 30 -8.99 -18.78 10.03
CA VAL A 30 -9.02 -17.43 10.57
C VAL A 30 -7.59 -16.93 10.37
N PRO A 31 -7.31 -15.88 9.58
CA PRO A 31 -5.96 -15.38 9.45
C PRO A 31 -5.44 -15.15 10.87
N PRO A 32 -4.26 -15.69 11.23
CA PRO A 32 -3.71 -15.53 12.56
C PRO A 32 -3.84 -14.07 12.94
N LEU A 33 -4.44 -13.78 14.09
CA LEU A 33 -4.62 -12.39 14.56
C LEU A 33 -3.29 -11.60 14.57
N ASP A 34 -2.16 -12.32 14.60
CA ASP A 34 -0.82 -11.78 14.46
C ASP A 34 -0.53 -11.18 13.07
N ASP A 35 -0.98 -11.79 11.96
CA ASP A 35 -0.67 -11.32 10.59
C ASP A 35 -1.40 -10.00 10.29
N ALA A 36 -2.68 -9.91 10.67
CA ALA A 36 -3.45 -8.68 10.54
C ALA A 36 -2.90 -7.55 11.44
N ARG A 37 -2.35 -7.91 12.60
CA ARG A 37 -1.72 -6.95 13.52
C ARG A 37 -0.39 -6.45 12.98
N GLU A 38 0.42 -7.34 12.41
CA GLU A 38 1.68 -6.99 11.76
C GLU A 38 1.45 -6.05 10.57
N LEU A 39 0.45 -6.34 9.73
CA LEU A 39 0.03 -5.44 8.66
C LEU A 39 -0.37 -4.06 9.16
N LEU A 40 -1.18 -3.98 10.23
CA LEU A 40 -1.58 -2.70 10.79
C LEU A 40 -0.39 -1.92 11.35
N HIS A 41 0.53 -2.58 12.05
CA HIS A 41 1.75 -1.93 12.54
C HIS A 41 2.65 -1.43 11.40
N ALA A 42 2.83 -2.21 10.34
CA ALA A 42 3.59 -1.79 9.16
C ALA A 42 2.90 -0.61 8.43
N ALA A 43 1.56 -0.63 8.36
CA ALA A 43 0.77 0.45 7.77
C ALA A 43 0.84 1.73 8.61
N ASP A 44 0.86 1.63 9.95
CA ASP A 44 1.02 2.77 10.85
C ASP A 44 2.42 3.40 10.71
N ASP A 45 3.46 2.58 10.57
CA ASP A 45 4.82 3.05 10.30
C ASP A 45 4.94 3.79 8.96
N LEU A 46 4.27 3.27 7.91
CA LEU A 46 4.21 3.91 6.61
C LEU A 46 3.40 5.22 6.68
N GLU A 47 2.24 5.21 7.35
CA GLU A 47 1.45 6.41 7.58
C GLU A 47 2.26 7.48 8.32
N TYR A 48 3.02 7.11 9.34
CA TYR A 48 3.87 8.06 10.06
C TYR A 48 4.87 8.74 9.12
N GLY A 49 5.49 7.97 8.21
CA GLY A 49 6.36 8.53 7.18
C GLY A 49 5.62 9.46 6.21
N LEU A 50 4.42 9.09 5.76
CA LEU A 50 3.60 9.93 4.88
C LEU A 50 3.12 11.21 5.59
N ASN A 51 2.77 11.13 6.86
CA ASN A 51 2.41 12.28 7.68
C ASN A 51 3.60 13.21 7.87
N THR A 52 4.83 12.67 7.94
CA THR A 52 6.02 13.54 7.97
C THR A 52 6.11 14.43 6.73
N VAL A 53 5.82 13.88 5.54
CA VAL A 53 5.76 14.63 4.27
C VAL A 53 4.60 15.64 4.26
N LEU A 54 3.47 15.31 4.89
CA LEU A 54 2.30 16.20 4.92
C LEU A 54 2.41 17.33 5.96
N ASP A 55 2.97 17.05 7.13
CA ASP A 55 2.93 17.93 8.30
C ASP A 55 4.16 18.85 8.38
N PHE A 56 5.35 18.35 8.04
CA PHE A 56 6.59 19.15 8.05
C PHE A 56 6.85 19.86 6.72
N GLY A 57 5.99 19.62 5.73
CA GLY A 57 6.12 20.16 4.38
C GLY A 57 6.95 19.27 3.46
N PRO A 58 7.16 19.71 2.21
CA PRO A 58 7.87 18.90 1.25
C PRO A 58 9.33 18.74 1.63
N LEU A 59 9.77 17.50 1.59
CA LEU A 59 11.06 17.10 2.13
C LEU A 59 12.12 17.16 1.04
N SER A 60 13.31 17.63 1.41
CA SER A 60 14.48 17.55 0.54
C SER A 60 14.95 16.10 0.37
N LEU A 61 15.90 15.88 -0.54
CA LEU A 61 16.41 14.53 -0.78
C LEU A 61 17.01 13.90 0.49
N SER A 62 17.78 14.69 1.26
CA SER A 62 18.39 14.23 2.51
C SER A 62 17.36 13.92 3.59
N GLU A 63 16.28 14.71 3.66
CA GLU A 63 15.18 14.48 4.60
C GLU A 63 14.35 13.25 4.20
N LEU A 64 14.05 13.07 2.91
CA LEU A 64 13.36 11.89 2.39
C LEU A 64 14.13 10.59 2.71
N ALA A 65 15.46 10.63 2.61
CA ALA A 65 16.30 9.49 2.97
C ALA A 65 16.19 9.12 4.47
N SER A 66 15.95 10.10 5.35
CA SER A 66 15.75 9.86 6.78
C SER A 66 14.38 9.27 7.12
N VAL A 67 13.36 9.56 6.30
CA VAL A 67 12.01 9.00 6.45
C VAL A 67 11.94 7.57 5.97
N ASP A 68 12.70 7.24 4.93
CA ASP A 68 12.82 5.90 4.32
C ASP A 68 11.46 5.25 4.00
N LEU A 69 10.66 5.96 3.19
CA LEU A 69 9.39 5.45 2.68
C LEU A 69 9.52 4.11 1.93
N PRO A 70 10.58 3.87 1.12
CA PRO A 70 10.79 2.58 0.48
C PRO A 70 10.91 1.43 1.48
N ALA A 71 11.75 1.55 2.52
CA ALA A 71 11.88 0.48 3.52
C ALA A 71 10.58 0.28 4.33
N LYS A 72 9.83 1.35 4.59
CA LYS A 72 8.50 1.25 5.22
C LYS A 72 7.50 0.50 4.33
N LEU A 73 7.50 0.78 3.03
CA LEU A 73 6.65 0.08 2.07
C LEU A 73 7.05 -1.38 1.91
N ASP A 74 8.35 -1.69 1.89
CA ASP A 74 8.84 -3.06 1.82
C ASP A 74 8.37 -3.90 3.02
N ARG A 75 8.31 -3.30 4.21
CA ARG A 75 7.74 -3.94 5.42
C ARG A 75 6.24 -4.20 5.29
N VAL A 76 5.48 -3.30 4.65
CA VAL A 76 4.07 -3.56 4.34
C VAL A 76 3.96 -4.70 3.32
N ALA A 77 4.79 -4.71 2.28
CA ALA A 77 4.79 -5.75 1.25
C ALA A 77 5.18 -7.14 1.79
N SER A 78 6.09 -7.22 2.78
CA SER A 78 6.55 -8.49 3.36
C SER A 78 5.46 -9.23 4.14
N THR A 79 4.39 -8.55 4.55
CA THR A 79 3.24 -9.19 5.22
C THR A 79 2.48 -10.12 4.28
N GLY A 80 2.53 -9.91 2.96
CA GLY A 80 1.83 -10.75 1.97
C GLY A 80 0.30 -10.59 1.94
N GLU A 81 -0.28 -9.81 2.84
CA GLU A 81 -1.72 -9.65 3.04
C GLU A 81 -2.39 -8.70 2.03
N LEU A 82 -1.60 -7.89 1.31
CA LEU A 82 -2.12 -6.92 0.36
C LEU A 82 -2.14 -7.45 -1.08
N SER A 83 -3.18 -7.07 -1.81
CA SER A 83 -3.25 -7.34 -3.24
C SER A 83 -2.12 -6.63 -3.99
N ARG A 84 -1.61 -7.26 -5.07
CA ARG A 84 -0.53 -6.70 -5.90
C ARG A 84 -0.85 -5.32 -6.46
N SER A 85 -2.12 -5.06 -6.79
CA SER A 85 -2.56 -3.76 -7.29
C SER A 85 -2.44 -2.67 -6.22
N THR A 86 -2.77 -2.98 -4.97
CA THR A 86 -2.67 -2.04 -3.84
C THR A 86 -1.22 -1.71 -3.54
N LEU A 87 -0.35 -2.72 -3.50
CA LEU A 87 1.10 -2.52 -3.34
C LEU A 87 1.70 -1.71 -4.50
N ALA A 88 1.28 -1.97 -5.73
CA ALA A 88 1.73 -1.20 -6.90
C ALA A 88 1.28 0.26 -6.83
N ALA A 89 0.04 0.52 -6.35
CA ALA A 89 -0.46 1.87 -6.16
C ALA A 89 0.33 2.62 -5.08
N LEU A 90 0.53 2.01 -3.90
CA LEU A 90 1.35 2.58 -2.83
C LEU A 90 2.76 2.89 -3.33
N ARG A 91 3.39 1.95 -4.05
CA ARG A 91 4.71 2.14 -4.63
C ARG A 91 4.76 3.31 -5.60
N ALA A 92 3.78 3.41 -6.50
CA ALA A 92 3.72 4.51 -7.46
C ALA A 92 3.66 5.88 -6.76
N TYR A 93 2.92 5.99 -5.65
CA TYR A 93 2.84 7.22 -4.89
C TYR A 93 4.12 7.50 -4.09
N THR A 94 4.73 6.51 -3.43
CA THR A 94 6.01 6.71 -2.73
C THR A 94 7.15 7.07 -3.69
N ASP A 95 7.18 6.45 -4.88
CA ASP A 95 8.15 6.76 -5.92
C ASP A 95 7.94 8.18 -6.44
N LYS A 96 6.68 8.62 -6.61
CA LYS A 96 6.36 9.99 -7.00
C LYS A 96 6.84 11.01 -5.96
N ILE A 97 6.76 10.72 -4.67
CA ILE A 97 7.35 11.59 -3.63
C ILE A 97 8.86 11.70 -3.84
N ALA A 98 9.55 10.57 -4.03
CA ALA A 98 11.00 10.53 -4.21
C ALA A 98 11.50 11.24 -5.49
N LEU A 99 10.68 11.26 -6.55
CA LEU A 99 10.99 11.92 -7.82
C LEU A 99 10.89 13.45 -7.78
N HIS A 100 10.29 14.00 -6.72
CA HIS A 100 10.05 15.43 -6.58
C HIS A 100 10.65 15.98 -5.29
N PRO A 101 11.97 15.80 -5.03
CA PRO A 101 12.58 16.32 -3.81
C PRO A 101 12.47 17.84 -3.77
N TYR A 102 12.26 18.38 -2.58
CA TYR A 102 12.33 19.82 -2.37
C TYR A 102 13.79 20.29 -2.52
N PRO A 103 14.06 21.51 -3.04
CA PRO A 103 15.42 22.02 -3.15
C PRO A 103 16.14 22.04 -1.80
N GLU A 104 17.42 21.65 -1.78
CA GLU A 104 18.21 21.72 -0.55
C GLU A 104 18.47 23.18 -0.18
N HIS A 105 18.68 23.44 1.12
CA HIS A 105 18.98 24.79 1.61
C HIS A 105 20.16 25.45 0.87
N ARG A 106 21.19 24.66 0.53
CA ARG A 106 22.36 25.15 -0.21
C ARG A 106 22.01 25.58 -1.64
N ASP A 107 21.03 24.93 -2.27
CA ASP A 107 20.62 25.21 -3.65
C ASP A 107 19.87 26.54 -3.69
N LEU A 108 18.99 26.77 -2.71
CA LEU A 108 18.30 28.05 -2.51
C LEU A 108 19.28 29.20 -2.25
N LEU A 109 20.29 29.00 -1.38
CA LEU A 109 21.31 30.01 -1.12
C LEU A 109 22.20 30.29 -2.34
N THR A 110 22.43 29.28 -3.18
CA THR A 110 23.19 29.44 -4.43
C THR A 110 22.39 30.29 -5.42
N ALA A 111 21.10 30.02 -5.58
CA ALA A 111 20.22 30.82 -6.43
C ALA A 111 20.20 32.30 -6.02
N VAL A 112 20.14 32.59 -4.71
CA VAL A 112 20.20 33.98 -4.19
C VAL A 112 21.51 34.69 -4.53
N ARG A 113 22.62 33.95 -4.64
CA ARG A 113 23.94 34.51 -4.99
C ARG A 113 24.12 34.75 -6.47
N GLU A 114 23.38 34.05 -7.32
CA GLU A 114 23.48 34.15 -8.77
C GLU A 114 22.75 35.40 -9.28
N ASP A 115 21.42 35.37 -9.31
CA ASP A 115 20.58 36.49 -9.72
C ASP A 115 19.10 36.27 -9.35
N GLU A 116 18.27 37.27 -9.66
CA GLU A 116 16.83 37.22 -9.40
C GLU A 116 16.11 36.12 -10.21
N ALA A 117 16.56 35.85 -11.43
CA ALA A 117 15.94 34.84 -12.30
C ALA A 117 16.16 33.42 -11.75
N ALA A 118 17.36 33.14 -11.22
CA ALA A 118 17.70 31.90 -10.54
C ALA A 118 16.82 31.69 -9.29
N VAL A 119 16.57 32.75 -8.50
CA VAL A 119 15.67 32.70 -7.35
C VAL A 119 14.24 32.35 -7.78
N TRP A 120 13.72 33.00 -8.83
CA TRP A 120 12.38 32.70 -9.34
C TRP A 120 12.25 31.26 -9.83
N LEU A 121 13.27 30.73 -10.51
CA LEU A 121 13.29 29.34 -10.96
C LEU A 121 13.31 28.36 -9.77
N ALA A 122 14.16 28.60 -8.77
CA ALA A 122 14.25 27.77 -7.58
C ALA A 122 12.94 27.77 -6.78
N LEU A 123 12.28 28.91 -6.64
CA LEU A 123 10.96 29.01 -6.00
C LEU A 123 9.88 28.28 -6.78
N ARG A 124 9.88 28.39 -8.11
CA ARG A 124 8.92 27.67 -8.96
C ARG A 124 9.08 26.17 -8.82
N ASP A 125 10.32 25.68 -8.83
CA ASP A 125 10.63 24.26 -8.66
C ASP A 125 10.23 23.77 -7.26
N ALA A 126 10.57 24.52 -6.22
CA ALA A 126 10.16 24.26 -4.84
C ALA A 126 8.64 24.11 -4.68
N ILE A 127 7.85 25.04 -5.24
CA ILE A 127 6.38 24.98 -5.20
C ILE A 127 5.87 23.74 -5.97
N GLY A 128 6.43 23.48 -7.14
CA GLY A 128 6.05 22.33 -7.99
C GLY A 128 6.32 21.00 -7.29
N SER A 129 7.53 20.82 -6.77
CA SER A 129 7.93 19.65 -5.98
C SER A 129 7.05 19.50 -4.74
N GLY A 130 6.78 20.61 -4.05
CA GLY A 130 5.94 20.57 -2.86
C GLY A 130 4.51 20.12 -3.11
N ALA A 131 3.88 20.66 -4.15
CA ALA A 131 2.55 20.22 -4.56
C ALA A 131 2.53 18.75 -4.99
N ALA A 132 3.56 18.30 -5.72
CA ALA A 132 3.66 16.91 -6.17
C ALA A 132 3.80 15.93 -5.01
N GLN A 133 4.66 16.21 -4.03
CA GLN A 133 4.82 15.40 -2.83
C GLN A 133 3.52 15.36 -2.01
N HIS A 134 2.88 16.51 -1.78
CA HIS A 134 1.65 16.60 -0.99
C HIS A 134 0.51 15.78 -1.60
N VAL A 135 0.30 15.89 -2.92
CA VAL A 135 -0.72 15.11 -3.64
C VAL A 135 -0.40 13.62 -3.55
N ALA A 136 0.85 13.23 -3.79
CA ALA A 136 1.25 11.82 -3.73
C ALA A 136 1.07 11.22 -2.33
N ALA A 137 1.50 11.94 -1.28
CA ALA A 137 1.34 11.50 0.10
C ALA A 137 -0.14 11.39 0.51
N THR A 138 -0.97 12.33 0.08
CA THR A 138 -2.42 12.28 0.29
C THR A 138 -3.05 11.06 -0.35
N GLN A 139 -2.70 10.76 -1.60
CA GLN A 139 -3.24 9.59 -2.30
C GLN A 139 -2.75 8.27 -1.68
N ALA A 140 -1.49 8.20 -1.25
CA ALA A 140 -0.98 7.05 -0.51
C ALA A 140 -1.75 6.83 0.80
N ARG A 141 -2.08 7.90 1.54
CA ARG A 141 -2.91 7.79 2.75
C ARG A 141 -4.32 7.27 2.48
N LEU A 142 -4.96 7.73 1.41
CA LEU A 142 -6.28 7.23 1.03
C LEU A 142 -6.25 5.70 0.78
N VAL A 143 -5.20 5.19 0.13
CA VAL A 143 -5.02 3.75 -0.06
C VAL A 143 -4.85 3.03 1.28
N LEU A 144 -4.11 3.58 2.24
CA LEU A 144 -3.98 3.00 3.58
C LEU A 144 -5.32 3.00 4.35
N ASP A 145 -6.13 4.04 4.19
CA ASP A 145 -7.45 4.11 4.82
C ASP A 145 -8.43 3.08 4.23
N GLU A 146 -8.35 2.83 2.92
CA GLU A 146 -9.09 1.75 2.23
C GLU A 146 -8.69 0.38 2.77
N ILE A 147 -7.39 0.11 2.95
CA ILE A 147 -6.89 -1.15 3.55
C ILE A 147 -7.50 -1.33 4.95
N ARG A 148 -7.45 -0.30 5.81
CA ARG A 148 -8.03 -0.37 7.16
C ARG A 148 -9.54 -0.56 7.14
N ALA A 149 -10.23 0.06 6.19
CA ALA A 149 -11.67 -0.12 6.02
C ALA A 149 -12.00 -1.57 5.63
N GLY A 150 -11.25 -2.17 4.70
CA GLY A 150 -11.37 -3.57 4.31
C GLY A 150 -11.19 -4.53 5.49
N LEU A 151 -10.10 -4.39 6.24
CA LEU A 151 -9.83 -5.22 7.42
C LEU A 151 -10.92 -5.12 8.49
N ARG A 152 -11.46 -3.91 8.74
CA ARG A 152 -12.57 -3.71 9.68
C ARG A 152 -13.87 -4.35 9.20
N TYR A 153 -14.11 -4.38 7.90
CA TYR A 153 -15.29 -5.00 7.31
C TYR A 153 -15.23 -6.52 7.42
N GLU A 154 -14.11 -7.13 7.02
CA GLU A 154 -13.87 -8.58 7.12
C GLU A 154 -14.03 -9.08 8.56
N ARG A 155 -13.46 -8.35 9.53
CA ARG A 155 -13.59 -8.71 10.96
C ARG A 155 -15.03 -8.66 11.47
N LYS A 156 -15.87 -7.77 10.94
CA LYS A 156 -17.29 -7.68 11.31
C LYS A 156 -18.11 -8.81 10.71
N GLU A 157 -17.80 -9.22 9.48
CA GLU A 157 -18.46 -10.35 8.82
C GLU A 157 -18.10 -11.67 9.52
N LEU A 158 -16.82 -11.89 9.86
CA LEU A 158 -16.37 -13.07 10.61
C LEU A 158 -17.03 -13.18 12.00
N ALA A 159 -17.34 -12.07 12.66
CA ALA A 159 -18.00 -12.06 13.97
C ALA A 159 -19.52 -12.32 13.90
N ARG A 160 -20.11 -12.32 12.70
CA ARG A 160 -21.55 -12.55 12.47
C ARG A 160 -21.87 -13.98 12.04
N VAL A 161 -20.87 -14.71 11.54
CA VAL A 161 -20.95 -16.13 11.15
C VAL A 161 -20.73 -17.02 12.36
#